data_AF-A0A8T8IAD9-F1
#
_entry.id   AF-A0A8T8IAD9-F1
#
_cell.length_a   1.000
_cell.length_b   1.000
_cell.length_c   1.000
_cell.angle_alpha   90.00
_cell.angle_beta   90.00
_cell.angle_gamma   90.00
#
_symmetry.space_group_name_H-M   'P 1'
#
loop_
_entity.id
_entity.type
_entity.pdbx_description
1 polymer ?
#
loop_
_entity_poly.entity_id
_entity_poly.type
_entity_poly.pdbx_seq_one_letter_code
_entity_poly.pdbx_strand_id
1 'polypeptide(L)' 'MNYSDARSRLFKIINTYIKDEVIRMQLLEEATLEKSVRDVLYTLDKYKNSDLSEKDKEFCKDLFFYFG' A
#
# COMPACT_ATOMS: atom_id res chain seq x y z
N MET A 1 5.83 10.96 -10.08
CA MET A 1 6.35 9.89 -9.21
C MET A 1 6.61 8.65 -10.06
N ASN A 2 7.78 8.02 -9.97
CA ASN A 2 8.02 6.73 -10.63
C ASN A 2 7.43 5.61 -9.75
N TYR A 3 6.56 4.76 -10.31
CA TYR A 3 5.94 3.69 -9.54
C TYR A 3 6.95 2.69 -8.99
N SER A 4 8.07 2.46 -9.68
CA SER A 4 9.13 1.56 -9.19
C SER A 4 9.69 2.01 -7.83
N ASP A 5 9.84 3.33 -7.64
CA ASP A 5 10.31 3.91 -6.38
C ASP A 5 9.22 3.91 -5.32
N ALA A 6 7.98 4.23 -5.72
CA ALA A 6 6.80 4.19 -4.87
C ALA A 6 6.53 2.78 -4.31
N ARG A 7 6.66 1.75 -5.15
CA ARG A 7 6.42 0.35 -4.82
C ARG A 7 7.25 -0.11 -3.63
N SER A 8 8.53 0.24 -3.58
CA SER A 8 9.39 -0.15 -2.46
C SER A 8 8.91 0.39 -1.12
N ARG A 9 8.34 1.61 -1.11
CA ARG A 9 7.76 2.21 0.08
C ARG A 9 6.38 1.63 0.40
N LEU A 10 5.55 1.38 -0.61
CA LEU A 10 4.26 0.70 -0.45
C LEU A 10 4.43 -0.70 0.14
N PHE A 11 5.43 -1.47 -0.30
CA PHE A 11 5.77 -2.78 0.25
C PHE A 11 6.15 -2.71 1.73
N LYS A 12 6.92 -1.69 2.14
CA LYS A 12 7.25 -1.50 3.56
C LYS A 12 6.00 -1.26 4.38
N ILE A 13 5.11 -0.38 3.91
CA ILE A 13 3.84 -0.09 4.57
C ILE A 13 3.00 -1.37 4.69
N ILE A 14 2.82 -2.14 3.61
CA ILE A 14 2.08 -3.41 3.65
C ILE A 14 2.70 -4.37 4.70
N ASN A 15 4.02 -4.55 4.71
CA ASN A 15 4.69 -5.42 5.66
C ASN A 15 4.59 -4.95 7.12
N THR A 16 4.55 -3.63 7.35
CA THR A 16 4.46 -3.05 8.69
C THR A 16 3.05 -3.15 9.26
N TYR A 17 2.03 -2.89 8.45
CA TYR A 17 0.66 -2.68 8.93
C TYR A 17 -0.29 -3.85 8.63
N ILE A 18 0.13 -4.86 7.87
CA ILE A 18 -0.70 -6.06 7.61
C ILE A 18 -0.06 -7.28 8.30
N LYS A 19 -0.70 -7.70 9.40
CA LYS A 19 -0.25 -8.87 10.17
C LYS A 19 -0.70 -10.19 9.56
N ASP A 20 -1.91 -10.22 9.01
CA ASP A 20 -2.44 -11.40 8.33
C ASP A 20 -1.54 -11.76 7.14
N GLU A 21 -0.97 -12.95 7.17
CA GLU A 21 0.03 -13.38 6.20
C GLU A 21 -0.56 -13.57 4.80
N VAL A 22 -1.79 -14.07 4.70
CA VAL A 22 -2.47 -14.32 3.42
C VAL A 22 -2.78 -12.99 2.75
N ILE A 23 -3.36 -12.04 3.50
CA ILE A 23 -3.69 -10.71 2.99
C ILE A 23 -2.41 -9.94 2.64
N ARG A 24 -1.37 -10.04 3.47
CA ARG A 24 -0.08 -9.39 3.21
C ARG A 24 0.53 -9.89 1.90
N MET A 25 0.57 -11.21 1.68
CA MET A 25 1.12 -11.78 0.44
C MET A 25 0.33 -11.32 -0.78
N GLN A 26 -1.01 -11.36 -0.72
CA GLN A 26 -1.86 -10.88 -1.80
C GLN A 26 -1.59 -9.40 -2.13
N LEU A 27 -1.53 -8.54 -1.11
CA LEU A 27 -1.25 -7.11 -1.29
C LEU A 27 0.12 -6.84 -1.91
N LEU A 28 1.14 -7.61 -1.53
CA LEU A 28 2.49 -7.48 -2.09
C LEU A 28 2.53 -7.87 -3.56
N GLU A 29 1.80 -8.92 -3.96
CA GLU A 29 1.68 -9.33 -5.36
C GLU A 29 0.94 -8.27 -6.18
N GLU A 30 -0.21 -7.81 -5.72
CA GLU A 30 -1.00 -6.77 -6.40
C GLU A 30 -0.23 -5.45 -6.51
N ALA A 31 0.52 -5.07 -5.48
CA ALA A 31 1.38 -3.88 -5.48
C ALA A 31 2.60 -3.98 -6.41
N THR A 32 2.79 -5.08 -7.15
CA THR A 32 3.73 -5.11 -8.27
C THR A 32 3.17 -4.42 -9.51
N LEU A 33 1.84 -4.30 -9.62
CA LEU A 33 1.12 -3.78 -10.78
C LEU A 33 0.57 -2.39 -10.47
N GLU A 34 1.02 -1.38 -11.23
CA GLU A 34 0.58 0.01 -11.06
C GLU A 34 -0.95 0.15 -11.16
N LYS A 35 -1.58 -0.59 -12.08
CA LYS A 35 -3.03 -0.60 -12.27
C LYS A 35 -3.84 -1.05 -11.04
N SER A 36 -3.21 -1.77 -10.10
CA SER A 36 -3.85 -2.34 -8.92
C SER A 36 -3.64 -1.49 -7.67
N VAL A 37 -2.97 -0.33 -7.77
CA VAL A 37 -2.63 0.52 -6.62
C VAL A 37 -3.86 0.92 -5.81
N ARG A 38 -4.98 1.25 -6.46
CA ARG A 38 -6.21 1.63 -5.73
C ARG A 38 -6.73 0.49 -4.86
N ASP A 39 -6.83 -0.71 -5.42
CA ASP A 39 -7.32 -1.89 -4.70
C ASP A 39 -6.40 -2.25 -3.53
N VAL A 40 -5.09 -2.12 -3.74
CA VAL A 40 -4.09 -2.28 -2.68
C VAL A 40 -4.32 -1.28 -1.56
N LEU A 41 -4.52 0.01 -1.86
CA LEU A 41 -4.72 1.05 -0.85
C LEU A 41 -6.04 0.86 -0.09
N TYR A 42 -7.13 0.48 -0.78
CA TYR A 42 -8.41 0.17 -0.12
C TYR A 42 -8.29 -1.03 0.81
N THR A 43 -7.63 -2.09 0.36
CA THR A 43 -7.43 -3.31 1.16
C THR A 43 -6.50 -3.03 2.34
N LEU A 44 -5.43 -2.25 2.12
CA LEU A 44 -4.55 -1.79 3.19
C LEU A 44 -5.32 -1.02 4.28
N ASP A 45 -6.16 -0.04 3.91
CA ASP A 45 -6.93 0.73 4.89
C ASP A 45 -7.93 -0.13 5.67
N LYS A 46 -8.53 -1.12 5.00
CA LYS A 46 -9.49 -2.05 5.60
C LYS A 46 -8.84 -3.04 6.57
N TYR A 47 -7.64 -3.54 6.26
CA TYR A 47 -7.00 -4.65 6.99
C TYR A 47 -5.79 -4.23 7.82
N LYS A 48 -5.43 -2.94 7.85
CA LYS A 48 -4.35 -2.43 8.71
C LYS A 48 -4.61 -2.79 10.16
N ASN A 49 -3.59 -3.32 10.83
CA ASN A 49 -3.67 -3.77 12.21
C ASN A 49 -3.46 -2.61 13.22
N SER A 50 -3.16 -1.42 12.74
CA SER A 50 -3.01 -0.19 13.49
C SER A 50 -3.15 1.01 12.56
N ASP A 51 -3.22 2.21 13.12
CA ASP A 51 -3.20 3.42 12.31
C ASP A 51 -1.84 3.65 11.66
N LEU A 52 -1.89 4.06 10.39
CA LEU A 52 -0.74 4.51 9.65
C LEU A 52 -0.14 5.76 10.32
N SER A 53 1.19 5.85 10.32
CA SER A 53 1.89 7.09 10.66
C SER A 53 1.45 8.23 9.73
N GLU A 54 1.55 9.48 10.17
CA GLU A 54 1.18 10.64 9.34
C GLU A 54 1.92 10.65 8.01
N LYS A 55 3.22 10.33 8.02
CA LYS A 55 4.05 10.21 6.81
C LYS A 55 3.60 9.10 5.86
N ASP A 56 3.08 7.99 6.38
CA ASP A 56 2.58 6.89 5.57
C ASP A 56 1.18 7.21 5.04
N LYS A 57 0.35 7.92 5.81
CA LYS A 57 -0.95 8.43 5.35
C LYS A 57 -0.80 9.39 4.18
N GLU A 58 0.08 10.39 4.31
CA GLU A 58 0.37 11.34 3.23
C GLU A 58 0.86 10.62 1.98
N PHE A 59 1.80 9.69 2.13
CA PHE A 59 2.29 8.88 1.02
C PHE A 59 1.17 8.06 0.34
N CYS A 60 0.32 7.37 1.10
CA CYS A 60 -0.79 6.60 0.55
C CYS A 60 -1.81 7.51 -0.16
N LYS A 61 -2.06 8.71 0.37
CA LYS A 61 -2.92 9.72 -0.25
C LYS A 61 -2.33 10.19 -1.58
N ASP A 62 -1.04 10.52 -1.61
CA ASP A 62 -0.34 10.93 -2.83
C ASP A 62 -0.38 9.83 -3.89
N LEU A 63 -0.14 8.57 -3.51
CA LEU A 63 -0.29 7.42 -4.42
C LEU A 63 -1.70 7.32 -4.98
N PHE A 64 -2.72 7.48 -4.14
CA PHE A 64 -4.12 7.37 -4.54
C PHE A 64 -4.50 8.41 -5.60
N PHE A 65 -4.02 9.65 -5.45
CA PHE A 65 -4.28 10.71 -6.42
C PHE A 65 -3.44 10.60 -7.68
N TYR A 66 -2.22 10.06 -7.58
CA TYR A 66 -1.29 9.99 -8.70
C TYR A 66 -1.56 8.80 -9.63
N PHE A 67 -1.97 7.66 -9.07
CA PHE A 67 -2.21 6.40 -9.80
C PHE A 67 -3.69 6.00 -9.86
N GLY A 68 -4.57 6.95 -9.55
CA GLY A 68 -6.02 6.76 -9.55
C GLY A 68 -6.73 7.52 -10.67
#